data_AF-A0A101GEA5-F1
#
_entry.id   AF-A0A101GEA5-F1
#
_cell.length_a   1.000
_cell.length_b   1.000
_cell.length_c   1.000
_cell.angle_alpha   90.00
_cell.angle_beta   90.00
_cell.angle_gamma   90.00
#
_symmetry.space_group_name_H-M   'P 1'
#
loop_
_entity.id
_entity.type
_entity.pdbx_description
1 polymer ?
#
loop_
_entity_poly.entity_id
_entity_poly.type
_entity_poly.pdbx_seq_one_letter_code
_entity_poly.pdbx_strand_id
1 'polypeptide(L)'
;MDKKIILVGGFHEIIELCENLGYTIIGIIDNNIKDSYLNYPILGTDDEANTLFMKYGSIPLVITPDLPIIREKLFKHYSDIGFSFETIISSHAKISKSSS
;
A
#
# COMPACT_ATOMS: atom_id res chain seq x y z
N MET A 1 -4.22 -11.21 14.69
CA MET A 1 -3.05 -11.54 13.87
C MET A 1 -2.69 -10.25 13.18
N ASP A 2 -1.58 -9.63 13.58
CA ASP A 2 -1.21 -8.29 13.13
C ASP A 2 -0.79 -8.35 11.67
N LYS A 3 -1.70 -7.95 10.77
CA LYS A 3 -1.42 -7.93 9.33
C LYS A 3 -0.56 -6.70 9.02
N LYS A 4 0.66 -6.95 8.56
CA LYS A 4 1.59 -5.89 8.14
C LYS A 4 1.35 -5.53 6.69
N ILE A 5 1.37 -4.24 6.37
CA ILE A 5 1.25 -3.71 5.01
C ILE A 5 2.22 -2.55 4.77
N ILE A 6 2.49 -2.27 3.50
CA ILE A 6 3.13 -1.04 3.05
C ILE A 6 2.17 -0.34 2.08
N LEU A 7 2.02 0.97 2.22
CA LEU A 7 1.20 1.76 1.31
C LEU A 7 2.05 2.29 0.16
N VAL A 8 1.56 2.22 -1.06
CA VAL A 8 2.12 2.91 -2.23
C VAL A 8 1.22 4.11 -2.50
N GLY A 9 1.71 5.30 -2.16
CA GLY A 9 0.96 6.56 -2.06
C GLY A 9 0.50 6.88 -0.64
N GLY A 10 0.72 8.11 -0.19
CA GLY A 10 0.26 8.59 1.13
C GLY A 10 -1.13 9.22 1.07
N PHE A 11 -2.18 8.46 1.35
CA PHE A 11 -3.57 8.94 1.39
C PHE A 11 -4.14 8.80 2.80
N HIS A 12 -4.61 9.91 3.37
CA HIS A 12 -5.08 9.98 4.76
C HIS A 12 -6.20 8.98 5.03
N GLU A 13 -7.20 8.92 4.16
CA GLU A 13 -8.39 8.09 4.32
C GLU A 13 -8.04 6.59 4.32
N ILE A 14 -7.02 6.19 3.55
CA ILE A 14 -6.56 4.80 3.50
C ILE A 14 -5.77 4.44 4.76
N ILE A 15 -4.98 5.37 5.28
CA ILE A 15 -4.25 5.20 6.54
C ILE A 15 -5.24 4.97 7.69
N GLU A 16 -6.22 5.86 7.86
CA GLU A 16 -7.26 5.73 8.89
C GLU A 16 -8.04 4.41 8.74
N LEU A 17 -8.38 4.01 7.50
CA LEU A 17 -9.07 2.76 7.24
C LEU A 17 -8.24 1.55 7.70
N CYS A 18 -6.94 1.53 7.37
CA CYS A 18 -6.03 0.46 7.76
C CYS A 18 -5.86 0.39 9.29
N GLU A 19 -5.72 1.54 9.95
CA GLU A 19 -5.64 1.62 11.41
C GLU A 19 -6.91 1.09 12.08
N ASN A 20 -8.08 1.50 11.60
CA ASN A 20 -9.38 1.03 12.11
C ASN A 20 -9.58 -0.48 11.93
N LEU A 21 -8.97 -1.07 10.90
CA LEU A 21 -8.99 -2.51 10.64
C LEU A 21 -7.89 -3.27 11.42
N GLY A 22 -7.02 -2.58 12.15
CA GLY A 22 -5.94 -3.18 12.94
C GLY A 22 -4.73 -3.62 12.12
N TYR A 23 -4.52 -3.05 10.94
CA TYR A 23 -3.29 -3.28 10.17
C TYR A 23 -2.10 -2.54 10.81
N THR A 24 -0.93 -3.16 10.76
CA THR A 24 0.33 -2.49 11.07
C THR A 24 0.94 -1.94 9.78
N ILE A 25 0.85 -0.62 9.58
CA ILE A 25 1.49 0.04 8.43
C ILE A 25 2.98 0.20 8.73
N ILE A 26 3.82 -0.44 7.92
CA ILE A 26 5.29 -0.42 8.10
C ILE A 26 5.91 0.88 7.59
N GLY A 27 5.28 1.48 6.59
CA GLY A 27 5.68 2.74 6.00
C GLY A 27 4.99 2.95 4.67
N ILE A 28 5.36 4.05 4.00
CA ILE A 28 4.74 4.53 2.77
C ILE A 28 5.82 4.68 1.70
N ILE A 29 5.51 4.28 0.46
CA ILE A 29 6.32 4.57 -0.71
C ILE A 29 5.66 5.74 -1.44
N ASP A 30 6.35 6.86 -1.60
CA ASP A 30 5.80 8.05 -2.23
C ASP A 30 6.91 8.89 -2.88
N ASN A 31 6.67 9.39 -4.09
CA ASN A 31 7.68 10.16 -4.84
C ASN A 31 7.75 11.64 -4.44
N ASN A 32 6.70 12.16 -3.79
CA ASN A 32 6.54 13.59 -3.51
C ASN A 32 6.72 13.92 -2.03
N ILE A 33 6.38 13.00 -1.14
CA ILE A 33 6.50 13.19 0.30
C ILE A 33 7.89 12.75 0.76
N LYS A 34 8.49 13.53 1.67
CA LYS A 34 9.78 13.20 2.28
C LYS A 34 9.61 12.93 3.78
N ASP A 35 10.53 12.16 4.33
CA ASP A 35 10.66 11.81 5.74
C ASP A 35 9.50 11.00 6.34
N SER A 36 8.31 11.58 6.50
CA SER A 36 7.15 10.90 7.07
C SER A 36 5.82 11.55 6.68
N TYR A 37 4.74 10.76 6.76
CA TYR A 37 3.37 11.21 6.59
C TYR A 37 2.47 10.56 7.65
N LEU A 38 1.72 11.37 8.41
CA LEU A 38 0.86 10.90 9.51
C LEU A 38 1.56 9.94 10.48
N ASN A 39 2.80 10.25 10.88
CA ASN A 39 3.66 9.45 11.75
C ASN A 39 4.19 8.13 11.14
N TYR A 40 3.93 7.84 9.87
CA TYR A 40 4.53 6.73 9.15
C TYR A 40 5.74 7.18 8.34
N PRO A 41 6.86 6.45 8.38
CA PRO A 41 8.05 6.82 7.62
C PRO A 41 7.82 6.64 6.12
N ILE A 42 8.38 7.54 5.31
CA ILE A 42 8.53 7.30 3.88
C ILE A 42 9.72 6.35 3.69
N LEU A 43 9.46 5.18 3.11
CA LEU A 43 10.45 4.12 2.93
C LEU A 43 11.36 4.37 1.72
N GLY A 44 10.88 5.13 0.74
CA GLY A 44 11.56 5.45 -0.51
C GLY A 44 10.57 5.86 -1.60
N THR A 45 11.06 5.90 -2.83
CA THR A 45 10.28 6.21 -4.04
C THR A 45 10.03 4.97 -4.90
N ASP A 46 9.20 5.10 -5.94
CA ASP A 46 8.95 4.01 -6.91
C ASP A 46 10.22 3.56 -7.65
N ASP A 47 11.20 4.46 -7.81
CA ASP A 47 12.50 4.16 -8.45
C ASP A 47 13.36 3.23 -7.58
N GLU A 48 13.13 3.22 -6.26
CA GLU A 48 13.84 2.39 -5.29
C GLU A 48 13.16 1.03 -5.05
N ALA A 49 12.07 0.72 -5.78
CA ALA A 49 11.23 -0.46 -5.57
C ALA A 49 12.01 -1.80 -5.55
N ASN A 50 13.03 -1.97 -6.38
CA ASN A 50 13.87 -3.18 -6.36
C ASN A 50 14.65 -3.33 -5.04
N THR A 51 15.20 -2.23 -4.52
CA THR A 51 15.91 -2.23 -3.24
C THR A 51 14.94 -2.46 -2.08
N LEU A 52 13.75 -1.84 -2.16
CA LEU A 52 12.68 -2.05 -1.19
C LEU A 52 12.20 -3.51 -1.20
N PHE A 53 12.12 -4.15 -2.36
CA PHE A 53 11.73 -5.56 -2.47
C PHE A 53 12.70 -6.48 -1.72
N MET A 54 14.01 -6.25 -1.83
CA MET A 54 15.00 -7.04 -1.10
C MET A 54 14.83 -6.96 0.42
N LYS A 55 14.28 -5.86 0.95
CA LYS A 55 14.09 -5.63 2.38
C LYS A 55 12.69 -5.99 2.88
N TYR A 56 11.67 -5.77 2.05
CA TYR A 56 10.26 -5.81 2.43
C TYR A 56 9.40 -6.70 1.54
N GLY A 57 9.97 -7.47 0.61
CA GLY A 57 9.22 -8.24 -0.39
C GLY A 57 8.26 -9.29 0.18
N SER A 58 8.40 -9.66 1.46
CA SER A 58 7.45 -10.52 2.17
C SER A 58 6.22 -9.79 2.74
N ILE A 59 6.19 -8.46 2.67
CA ILE A 59 5.11 -7.61 3.20
C ILE A 59 4.26 -7.14 2.02
N PRO A 60 2.94 -7.39 2.01
CA PRO A 60 2.10 -7.00 0.90
C PRO A 60 1.94 -5.48 0.78
N LEU A 61 1.79 -5.03 -0.46
CA LEU A 61 1.54 -3.64 -0.80
C LEU A 61 0.03 -3.34 -0.90
N VAL A 62 -0.34 -2.11 -0.59
CA VAL A 62 -1.66 -1.54 -0.89
C VAL A 62 -1.45 -0.32 -1.78
N ILE A 63 -1.96 -0.37 -3.01
CA ILE A 63 -1.86 0.75 -3.96
C ILE A 63 -3.04 1.69 -3.73
N THR A 64 -2.75 2.94 -3.37
CA THR A 64 -3.76 3.89 -2.90
C THR A 64 -4.15 5.02 -3.86
N PRO A 65 -3.38 5.41 -4.92
CA PRO A 65 -3.78 6.52 -5.78
C PRO A 65 -5.15 6.33 -6.43
N ASP A 66 -5.97 7.38 -6.51
CA ASP A 66 -7.34 7.25 -7.02
C ASP A 66 -7.42 7.04 -8.53
N LEU A 67 -6.46 7.60 -9.29
CA LEU A 67 -6.48 7.55 -10.75
C LEU A 67 -6.26 6.12 -11.26
N PRO A 68 -7.21 5.50 -11.98
CA PRO A 68 -7.10 4.11 -12.41
C PRO A 68 -5.86 3.82 -13.25
N ILE A 69 -5.51 4.75 -14.15
CA ILE A 69 -4.31 4.63 -15.00
C ILE A 69 -3.01 4.67 -14.20
N ILE A 70 -2.99 5.35 -13.05
CA ILE A 70 -1.84 5.36 -12.15
C ILE A 70 -1.79 4.04 -11.38
N ARG A 71 -2.93 3.58 -10.83
CA ARG A 71 -2.98 2.30 -10.12
C ARG A 71 -2.55 1.13 -10.98
N GLU A 72 -3.00 1.07 -12.24
CA GLU A 72 -2.63 0.01 -13.17
C GLU A 72 -1.12 0.01 -13.44
N LYS A 73 -0.53 1.19 -13.66
CA LYS A 73 0.92 1.34 -13.86
C LYS A 73 1.72 0.89 -12.64
N LEU A 74 1.32 1.33 -11.46
CA LEU A 74 1.97 0.94 -10.20
C LEU A 74 1.81 -0.56 -9.97
N PHE A 75 0.61 -1.10 -10.15
CA PHE A 75 0.36 -2.53 -10.01
C PHE A 75 1.28 -3.34 -10.90
N LYS A 76 1.38 -2.97 -12.18
CA LYS A 76 2.29 -3.63 -13.11
C LYS A 76 3.76 -3.50 -12.67
N HIS A 77 4.22 -2.29 -12.35
CA HIS A 77 5.59 -2.03 -11.91
C HIS A 77 6.00 -2.90 -10.72
N TYR A 78 5.19 -2.91 -9.66
CA TYR A 78 5.47 -3.69 -8.45
C TYR A 78 5.24 -5.20 -8.65
N SER A 79 4.30 -5.61 -9.51
CA SER A 79 4.08 -7.01 -9.87
C SER A 79 5.27 -7.59 -10.63
N ASP A 80 5.82 -6.84 -11.59
CA ASP A 80 6.97 -7.26 -12.41
C ASP A 80 8.23 -7.49 -11.53
N ILE A 81 8.33 -6.82 -10.38
CA ILE A 81 9.40 -7.01 -9.38
C ILE A 81 9.13 -8.24 -8.48
N GLY A 82 7.87 -8.60 -8.27
CA GLY A 82 7.45 -9.77 -7.48
C GLY A 82 6.77 -9.46 -6.15
N PHE A 83 6.34 -8.22 -5.91
CA PHE A 83 5.55 -7.90 -4.72
C PHE A 83 4.18 -8.58 -4.74
N SER A 84 3.70 -8.94 -3.54
CA SER A 84 2.29 -9.32 -3.31
C SER A 84 1.44 -8.10 -2.93
N PHE A 85 0.13 -8.19 -3.12
CA PHE A 85 -0.81 -7.10 -2.82
C PHE A 85 -1.87 -7.54 -1.81
N GLU A 86 -2.31 -6.62 -0.95
CA GLU A 86 -3.42 -6.82 -0.03
C GLU A 86 -4.62 -5.97 -0.46
N THR A 87 -5.82 -6.54 -0.30
CA THR A 87 -7.07 -5.82 -0.56
C THR A 87 -7.62 -5.29 0.76
N ILE A 88 -7.80 -3.98 0.87
CA ILE A 88 -8.36 -3.34 2.06
C ILE A 88 -9.86 -3.16 1.89
N ILE A 89 -10.62 -3.82 2.77
CA ILE A 89 -12.08 -3.77 2.79
C ILE A 89 -12.52 -3.26 4.16
N SER A 90 -13.27 -2.16 4.18
CA SER A 90 -13.88 -1.66 5.40
C SER A 90 -14.79 -2.70 6.04
N SER A 91 -14.75 -2.80 7.38
CA SER A 91 -15.65 -3.64 8.17
C SER A 91 -17.13 -3.27 7.98
N HIS A 92 -17.41 -2.06 7.48
CA HIS A 92 -18.75 -1.57 7.16
C HIS A 92 -19.17 -1.84 5.72
N ALA A 93 -18.29 -2.36 4.87
CA ALA A 93 -18.61 -2.63 3.46
C ALA A 93 -19.51 -3.88 3.33
N LYS A 94 -20.58 -3.76 2.55
CA LYS A 94 -21.42 -4.90 2.15
C LYS A 94 -21.01 -5.36 0.75
N ILE A 95 -20.25 -6.44 0.67
CA ILE A 95 -19.74 -6.99 -0.60
C ILE A 95 -20.62 -8.15 -1.05
N SER A 96 -20.99 -8.15 -2.34
CA SER A 96 -21.69 -9.30 -2.94
C SER A 96 -20.78 -10.53 -2.96
N LYS A 97 -21.34 -11.72 -2.68
CA LYS A 97 -20.62 -12.99 -2.82
C LYS A 97 -20.13 -13.26 -4.25
N SER A 98 -20.71 -12.59 -5.25
CA SER A 98 -20.37 -12.71 -6.66
C SER A 98 -19.37 -11.66 -7.15
N SER A 99 -18.82 -10.82 -6.26
CA SER A 99 -17.82 -9.83 -6.63
C SER A 99 -16.46 -10.50 -6.85
N SER A 100 -15.76 -10.13 -7.92
CA SER A 100 -14.42 -10.59 -8.30
C SER A 100 -13.54 -9.42 -8.68
#